data_AF-A0A7X9WQ92-F1
#
_entry.id   AF-A0A7X9WQ92-F1
#
_cell.length_a   1.000
_cell.length_b   1.000
_cell.length_c   1.000
_cell.angle_alpha   90.00
_cell.angle_beta   90.00
_cell.angle_gamma   90.00
#
_symmetry.space_group_name_H-M   'P 1'
#
loop_
_entity.id
_entity.type
_entity.pdbx_description
1 polymer ?
#
loop_
_entity_poly.entity_id
_entity_poly.type
_entity_poly.pdbx_seq_one_letter_code
_entity_poly.pdbx_strand_id
1 'polypeptide(L)'
;MDRGMLRLSAYRAFQIGDVFSKAGNDAVIPPVHRFPDCEAGNEHRHKEGHPDRLDGVQLREEPVEQIHARDICADAWVCKLHIRLVEAMIAEYGGTRLGRQELDGEMIDDVAGALWTRETIEACRVAAPPELVRVVIGVDPPVSADGDACGIVAVGLGRDERGYVIEDASVRGMTPEGWARAVAACAARHGADRVVAEKNQGGDMVASTLRAADAGLPVKLVSATRGKSVRAEPVSLLYEAGRVKHVGAWSELEDELCGLVMGGGYEGPGRSPDRADALVWALSALMVGKKTRAAVRAL
;
A
#
# COMPACT_ATOMS: atom_id res chain seq x y z
N MET A 1 25.77 5.40 53.81
CA MET A 1 24.32 5.36 54.06
C MET A 1 23.83 6.75 53.68
N ASP A 2 23.18 7.02 52.55
CA ASP A 2 22.40 6.18 51.67
C ASP A 2 22.43 6.81 50.26
N ARG A 3 22.60 5.97 49.24
CA ARG A 3 22.57 6.33 47.82
C ARG A 3 21.18 5.93 47.32
N GLY A 4 20.35 6.87 46.89
CA GLY A 4 19.02 6.48 46.41
C GLY A 4 18.15 7.60 45.88
N MET A 5 18.63 8.40 44.92
CA MET A 5 17.73 9.23 44.12
C MET A 5 18.35 9.60 42.77
N LEU A 6 18.37 8.66 41.82
CA LEU A 6 18.56 8.98 40.41
C LEU A 6 17.53 8.20 39.56
N ARG A 7 16.46 8.93 39.26
CA ARG A 7 15.74 8.98 37.97
C ARG A 7 15.35 7.64 37.32
N LEU A 8 14.09 7.24 37.52
CA LEU A 8 13.31 6.62 36.45
C LEU A 8 13.20 7.63 35.30
N SER A 9 13.99 7.45 34.25
CA SER A 9 13.81 8.12 32.96
C SER A 9 14.33 7.20 31.86
N ALA A 10 13.55 7.09 30.79
CA ALA A 10 13.81 6.36 29.55
C ALA A 10 13.41 4.86 29.51
N TYR A 11 12.12 4.58 29.74
CA TYR A 11 11.42 3.67 28.83
C TYR A 11 10.94 4.54 27.64
N ARG A 12 11.82 4.73 26.65
CA ARG A 12 11.38 5.19 25.32
C ARG A 12 10.96 3.95 24.56
N ALA A 13 9.69 3.89 24.17
CA ALA A 13 9.19 2.94 23.19
C ALA A 13 10.10 2.98 21.96
N PHE A 14 10.74 1.86 21.64
CA PHE A 14 11.45 1.67 20.38
C PHE A 14 10.36 1.43 19.31
N GLN A 15 9.94 2.50 18.63
CA GLN A 15 9.07 2.37 17.47
C GLN A 15 9.90 1.82 16.31
N ILE A 16 9.38 0.76 15.67
CA ILE A 16 9.99 0.04 14.55
C ILE A 16 10.30 0.95 13.33
N GLY A 17 9.75 2.18 13.30
CA GLY A 17 9.97 3.16 12.23
C GLY A 17 11.38 3.77 12.14
N ASP A 18 12.20 3.72 13.20
CA ASP A 18 13.50 4.42 13.21
C ASP A 18 14.63 3.69 12.46
N VAL A 19 14.40 2.45 12.01
CA VAL A 19 15.41 1.68 11.24
C VAL A 19 15.51 2.13 9.77
N PHE A 20 14.50 2.85 9.24
CA PHE A 20 14.36 3.07 7.79
C PHE A 20 14.82 4.42 7.26
N SER A 21 15.46 5.28 8.06
CA SER A 21 15.86 6.63 7.59
C SER A 21 17.22 6.74 6.89
N LYS A 22 18.06 5.69 6.80
CA LYS A 22 19.44 5.84 6.27
C LYS A 22 19.99 4.68 5.42
N ALA A 23 19.19 4.10 4.54
CA ALA A 23 19.73 3.26 3.46
C ALA A 23 19.23 3.79 2.11
N GLY A 24 20.10 4.53 1.43
CA GLY A 24 19.90 4.95 0.05
C GLY A 24 19.78 3.77 -0.91
N ASN A 25 19.15 4.07 -2.03
CA ASN A 25 18.55 3.17 -3.02
C ASN A 25 19.54 2.40 -3.93
N ASP A 26 20.61 1.79 -3.39
CA ASP A 26 21.62 1.06 -4.21
C ASP A 26 22.16 -0.22 -3.55
N ALA A 27 21.28 -1.10 -3.06
CA ALA A 27 21.69 -2.44 -2.60
C ALA A 27 21.52 -3.50 -3.70
N VAL A 28 22.57 -3.71 -4.49
CA VAL A 28 22.70 -4.90 -5.36
C VAL A 28 22.87 -6.13 -4.48
N ILE A 29 21.95 -7.10 -4.59
CA ILE A 29 22.03 -8.40 -3.90
C ILE A 29 23.08 -9.28 -4.61
N PRO A 30 24.20 -9.67 -3.98
CA PRO A 30 25.14 -10.60 -4.60
C PRO A 30 24.61 -12.05 -4.56
N PRO A 31 24.96 -12.90 -5.55
CA PRO A 31 24.48 -14.27 -5.59
C PRO A 31 25.14 -15.14 -4.51
N VAL A 32 24.37 -16.15 -4.10
CA VAL A 32 24.62 -17.05 -2.98
C VAL A 32 25.91 -17.87 -3.20
N HIS A 33 26.98 -17.55 -2.48
CA HIS A 33 28.11 -18.47 -2.33
C HIS A 33 27.81 -19.47 -1.21
N ARG A 34 27.81 -20.75 -1.60
CA ARG A 34 27.67 -21.94 -0.77
C ARG A 34 28.74 -21.93 0.33
N PHE A 35 28.34 -21.92 1.61
CA PHE A 35 29.26 -22.09 2.75
C PHE A 35 29.50 -23.58 3.06
N PRO A 36 30.71 -23.97 3.50
CA PRO A 36 31.10 -25.37 3.67
C PRO A 36 30.55 -25.99 4.96
N ASP A 37 30.31 -27.29 4.90
CA ASP A 37 29.76 -28.13 5.97
C ASP A 37 30.60 -28.07 7.26
N CYS A 38 29.95 -27.79 8.39
CA CYS A 38 30.53 -27.87 9.73
C CYS A 38 30.20 -29.23 10.33
N GLU A 39 31.18 -30.13 10.41
CA GLU A 39 31.04 -31.43 11.06
C GLU A 39 30.85 -31.26 12.58
N ALA A 40 29.78 -31.84 13.11
CA ALA A 40 29.47 -31.88 14.53
C ALA A 40 30.32 -32.92 15.26
N GLY A 41 31.27 -32.46 16.08
CA GLY A 41 32.00 -33.29 17.05
C GLY A 41 31.25 -33.37 18.38
N ASN A 42 30.63 -34.52 18.64
CA ASN A 42 29.88 -34.82 19.85
C ASN A 42 30.77 -35.57 20.86
N GLU A 43 31.06 -34.98 22.02
CA GLU A 43 31.50 -35.73 23.21
C GLU A 43 30.84 -35.17 24.48
N HIS A 44 29.70 -35.76 24.84
CA HIS A 44 29.13 -35.67 26.19
C HIS A 44 29.92 -36.56 27.14
N ARG A 45 30.42 -36.01 28.25
CA ARG A 45 30.93 -36.79 29.39
C ARG A 45 30.13 -36.46 30.65
N HIS A 46 29.26 -37.40 31.02
CA HIS A 46 28.50 -37.44 32.27
C HIS A 46 29.42 -37.39 33.49
N LYS A 47 29.04 -36.61 34.51
CA LYS A 47 29.37 -36.89 35.92
C LYS A 47 28.11 -36.77 36.76
N GLU A 48 27.78 -37.86 37.45
CA GLU A 48 26.67 -38.00 38.39
C GLU A 48 27.01 -37.35 39.74
N GLY A 49 25.99 -36.79 40.40
CA GLY A 49 26.02 -36.32 41.79
C GLY A 49 24.59 -36.02 42.28
N HIS A 50 24.08 -36.85 43.19
CA HIS A 50 22.74 -36.79 43.82
C HIS A 50 22.75 -35.78 45.02
N PRO A 51 21.63 -35.54 45.75
CA PRO A 51 20.96 -34.25 45.85
C PRO A 51 21.00 -33.66 47.28
N ASP A 52 21.25 -32.38 47.48
CA ASP A 52 20.84 -31.75 48.74
C ASP A 52 20.78 -30.23 48.69
N ARG A 53 19.66 -29.73 49.24
CA ARG A 53 19.39 -28.38 49.75
C ARG A 53 19.47 -27.17 48.81
N LEU A 54 18.28 -26.62 48.59
CA LEU A 54 18.04 -25.20 48.32
C LEU A 54 18.40 -24.38 49.57
N ASP A 55 19.54 -23.70 49.59
CA ASP A 55 19.78 -22.58 50.51
C ASP A 55 20.81 -21.62 49.88
N GLY A 56 20.38 -20.37 49.63
CA GLY A 56 21.26 -19.23 49.37
C GLY A 56 21.86 -19.11 47.96
N VAL A 57 21.09 -18.60 46.99
CA VAL A 57 21.67 -18.02 45.76
C VAL A 57 22.32 -16.68 46.12
N GLN A 58 23.60 -16.74 46.48
CA GLN A 58 24.46 -15.56 46.46
C GLN A 58 24.70 -15.22 44.98
N LEU A 59 24.11 -14.11 44.51
CA LEU A 59 24.45 -13.53 43.22
C LEU A 59 25.95 -13.16 43.25
N ARG A 60 26.79 -14.01 42.65
CA ARG A 60 28.15 -13.64 42.32
C ARG A 60 28.07 -12.75 41.08
N GLU A 61 28.48 -11.49 41.23
CA GLU A 61 28.83 -10.66 40.09
C GLU A 61 30.11 -11.24 39.49
N GLU A 62 29.96 -12.11 38.49
CA GLU A 62 31.08 -12.54 37.65
C GLU A 62 31.45 -11.38 36.71
N PRO A 63 32.74 -11.05 36.55
CA PRO A 63 33.18 -10.04 35.60
C PRO A 63 32.83 -10.50 34.18
N VAL A 64 32.30 -9.58 33.36
CA VAL A 64 31.91 -9.81 31.96
C VAL A 64 33.16 -9.98 31.10
N GLU A 65 33.90 -11.07 31.29
CA GLU A 65 34.98 -11.47 30.41
C GLU A 65 34.54 -12.67 29.56
N GLN A 66 34.43 -12.40 28.26
CA GLN A 66 34.29 -13.34 27.15
C GLN A 66 32.91 -13.99 26.96
N ILE A 67 31.99 -13.21 26.39
CA ILE A 67 30.98 -13.79 25.50
C ILE A 67 31.74 -14.33 24.28
N HIS A 68 31.84 -15.65 24.15
CA HIS A 68 32.45 -16.27 22.97
C HIS A 68 31.59 -15.94 21.73
N ALA A 69 32.24 -15.63 20.60
CA ALA A 69 31.56 -15.35 19.32
C ALA A 69 30.61 -16.46 18.82
N ARG A 70 30.67 -17.64 19.45
CA ARG A 70 29.82 -18.81 19.22
C ARG A 70 28.40 -18.60 19.75
N ASP A 71 28.26 -17.87 20.85
CA ASP A 71 26.98 -17.63 21.53
C ASP A 71 26.23 -16.44 20.89
N ILE A 72 26.97 -15.47 20.34
CA ILE A 72 26.43 -14.36 19.54
C ILE A 72 25.76 -14.88 18.26
N CYS A 73 26.21 -16.00 17.72
CA CYS A 73 25.65 -16.57 16.50
C CYS A 73 24.22 -17.10 16.70
N ALA A 74 23.86 -17.64 17.87
CA ALA A 74 22.52 -18.14 18.14
C ALA A 74 21.52 -16.99 18.32
N ASP A 75 21.87 -15.97 19.12
CA ASP A 75 21.02 -14.80 19.35
C ASP A 75 20.86 -13.93 18.09
N ALA A 76 21.93 -13.79 17.29
CA ALA A 76 21.83 -13.12 15.99
C ALA A 76 21.00 -13.92 14.97
N TRP A 77 20.97 -15.27 15.07
CA TRP A 77 20.12 -16.11 14.21
C TRP A 77 18.65 -15.99 14.61
N VAL A 78 18.35 -16.02 15.91
CA VAL A 78 17.00 -15.84 16.44
C VAL A 78 16.49 -14.44 16.09
N CYS A 79 17.27 -13.37 16.29
CA CYS A 79 16.86 -12.02 15.88
C CYS A 79 16.66 -11.89 14.36
N LYS A 80 17.50 -12.53 13.53
CA LYS A 80 17.35 -12.53 12.06
C LYS A 80 16.11 -13.31 11.60
N LEU A 81 15.79 -14.43 12.25
CA LEU A 81 14.60 -15.23 11.94
C LEU A 81 13.32 -14.45 12.21
N HIS A 82 13.27 -13.69 13.32
CA HIS A 82 12.12 -12.85 13.67
C HIS A 82 11.93 -11.68 12.68
N ILE A 83 13.02 -11.02 12.25
CA ILE A 83 12.93 -9.93 11.26
C ILE A 83 12.44 -10.45 9.90
N ARG A 84 12.97 -11.58 9.43
CA ARG A 84 12.51 -12.17 8.15
C ARG A 84 11.07 -12.61 8.18
N LEU A 85 10.58 -13.11 9.32
CA LEU A 85 9.16 -13.46 9.48
C LEU A 85 8.28 -12.21 9.41
N VAL A 86 8.64 -11.14 10.12
CA VAL A 86 7.89 -9.88 10.09
C VAL A 86 7.91 -9.26 8.69
N GLU A 87 9.05 -9.26 8.01
CA GLU A 87 9.14 -8.82 6.61
C GLU A 87 8.24 -9.63 5.68
N ALA A 88 8.19 -10.96 5.85
CA ALA A 88 7.32 -11.82 5.06
C ALA A 88 5.84 -11.54 5.36
N MET A 89 5.46 -11.37 6.63
CA MET A 89 4.10 -11.02 7.02
C MET A 89 3.66 -9.66 6.49
N ILE A 90 4.54 -8.65 6.52
CA ILE A 90 4.26 -7.33 5.94
C ILE A 90 4.16 -7.42 4.41
N ALA A 91 5.03 -8.20 3.76
CA ALA A 91 4.97 -8.38 2.31
C ALA A 91 3.68 -9.08 1.85
N GLU A 92 3.15 -10.00 2.66
CA GLU A 92 1.95 -10.78 2.32
C GLU A 92 0.64 -10.09 2.75
N TYR A 93 0.60 -9.52 3.95
CA TYR A 93 -0.61 -8.97 4.55
C TYR A 93 -0.63 -7.45 4.68
N GLY A 94 0.51 -6.77 4.47
CA GLY A 94 0.62 -5.32 4.62
C GLY A 94 -0.44 -4.57 3.81
N GLY A 95 -1.12 -3.61 4.44
CA GLY A 95 -2.17 -2.80 3.81
C GLY A 95 -3.52 -3.50 3.62
N THR A 96 -3.61 -4.83 3.75
CA THR A 96 -4.88 -5.56 3.76
C THR A 96 -5.65 -5.31 5.06
N ARG A 97 -6.94 -5.64 5.09
CA ARG A 97 -7.73 -5.55 6.33
C ARG A 97 -7.08 -6.35 7.47
N LEU A 98 -6.70 -7.60 7.20
CA LEU A 98 -6.11 -8.48 8.21
C LEU A 98 -4.77 -7.92 8.71
N GLY A 99 -3.90 -7.48 7.79
CA GLY A 99 -2.61 -6.90 8.17
C GLY A 99 -2.77 -5.67 9.05
N ARG A 100 -3.70 -4.76 8.73
CA ARG A 100 -3.93 -3.56 9.53
C ARG A 100 -4.50 -3.87 10.92
N GLN A 101 -5.41 -4.83 11.02
CA GLN A 101 -5.98 -5.21 12.32
C GLN A 101 -4.96 -5.95 13.21
N GLU A 102 -4.24 -6.92 12.64
CA GLU A 102 -3.38 -7.83 13.41
C GLU A 102 -1.95 -7.31 13.58
N LEU A 103 -1.38 -6.64 12.57
CA LEU A 103 0.00 -6.12 12.60
C LEU A 103 0.04 -4.68 13.11
N ASP A 104 -0.88 -3.83 12.65
CA ASP A 104 -0.89 -2.40 12.99
C ASP A 104 -1.81 -2.07 14.18
N GLY A 105 -2.66 -3.01 14.61
CA GLY A 105 -3.60 -2.83 15.73
C GLY A 105 -4.74 -1.85 15.43
N GLU A 106 -5.08 -1.67 14.15
CA GLU A 106 -6.10 -0.71 13.72
C GLU A 106 -7.51 -1.29 13.86
N MET A 107 -8.42 -0.51 14.44
CA MET A 107 -9.84 -0.84 14.48
C MET A 107 -10.52 -0.31 13.22
N ILE A 108 -10.90 -1.21 12.32
CA ILE A 108 -11.55 -0.90 11.04
C ILE A 108 -13.00 -1.35 11.09
N ASP A 109 -13.91 -0.39 11.11
CA ASP A 109 -15.35 -0.60 11.07
C ASP A 109 -15.87 -0.57 9.61
N ASP A 110 -16.94 -1.33 9.36
CA ASP A 110 -17.63 -1.33 8.08
C ASP A 110 -18.76 -0.28 8.07
N VAL A 111 -18.88 0.45 6.97
CA VAL A 111 -19.96 1.44 6.78
C VAL A 111 -21.20 0.73 6.24
N ALA A 112 -22.33 0.87 6.95
CA ALA A 112 -23.59 0.26 6.54
C ALA A 112 -24.10 0.88 5.22
N GLY A 113 -24.40 0.03 4.24
CA GLY A 113 -24.88 0.49 2.92
C GLY A 113 -23.78 1.00 1.99
N ALA A 114 -22.50 0.76 2.32
CA ALA A 114 -21.39 1.04 1.43
C ALA A 114 -21.51 0.30 0.09
N LEU A 115 -21.14 0.98 -0.99
CA LEU A 115 -21.06 0.44 -2.35
C LEU A 115 -19.99 -0.65 -2.48
N TRP A 116 -18.91 -0.54 -1.68
CA TRP A 116 -17.87 -1.53 -1.58
C TRP A 116 -17.75 -2.03 -0.15
N THR A 117 -17.66 -3.34 -0.01
CA THR A 117 -17.20 -3.97 1.24
C THR A 117 -15.74 -4.33 1.14
N ARG A 118 -15.04 -4.33 2.28
CA ARG A 118 -13.65 -4.82 2.37
C ARG A 118 -13.53 -6.22 1.79
N GLU A 119 -14.47 -7.10 2.14
CA GLU A 119 -14.51 -8.48 1.65
C GLU A 119 -14.53 -8.56 0.12
N THR A 120 -15.34 -7.73 -0.54
CA THR A 120 -15.42 -7.70 -2.00
C THR A 120 -14.11 -7.24 -2.63
N ILE A 121 -13.44 -6.25 -2.03
CA ILE A 121 -12.13 -5.76 -2.50
C ILE A 121 -11.06 -6.84 -2.30
N GLU A 122 -11.01 -7.47 -1.14
CA GLU A 122 -10.05 -8.56 -0.83
C GLU A 122 -10.23 -9.75 -1.79
N ALA A 123 -11.47 -10.15 -2.10
CA ALA A 123 -11.76 -11.18 -3.10
C ALA A 123 -11.33 -10.79 -4.53
N CYS A 124 -11.09 -9.50 -4.77
CA CYS A 124 -10.60 -8.97 -6.02
C CYS A 124 -9.06 -8.79 -6.05
N ARG A 125 -8.34 -9.13 -4.98
CA ARG A 125 -6.89 -8.95 -4.90
C ARG A 125 -6.13 -9.96 -5.76
N VAL A 126 -5.08 -9.50 -6.44
CA VAL A 126 -4.17 -10.32 -7.24
C VAL A 126 -2.72 -9.82 -7.04
N ALA A 127 -1.74 -10.71 -7.19
CA ALA A 127 -0.33 -10.35 -7.05
C ALA A 127 0.19 -9.56 -8.27
N ALA A 128 -0.28 -9.88 -9.47
CA ALA A 128 0.12 -9.24 -10.71
C ALA A 128 -1.02 -9.28 -11.74
N PRO A 129 -1.15 -8.27 -12.61
CA PRO A 129 -2.08 -8.33 -13.73
C PRO A 129 -1.50 -9.21 -14.85
N PRO A 130 -2.35 -9.73 -15.76
CA PRO A 130 -1.90 -10.24 -17.05
C PRO A 130 -1.37 -9.08 -17.91
N GLU A 131 -0.98 -9.37 -19.16
CA GLU A 131 -0.63 -8.33 -20.13
C GLU A 131 -1.78 -7.31 -20.26
N LEU A 132 -1.47 -6.05 -20.01
CA LEU A 132 -2.40 -4.94 -20.12
C LEU A 132 -2.44 -4.45 -21.56
N VAL A 133 -3.64 -4.33 -22.14
CA VAL A 133 -3.83 -3.84 -23.51
C VAL A 133 -4.05 -2.34 -23.58
N ARG A 134 -4.42 -1.73 -22.45
CA ARG A 134 -4.68 -0.30 -22.34
C ARG A 134 -4.57 0.16 -20.90
N VAL A 135 -3.98 1.32 -20.67
CA VAL A 135 -3.86 1.95 -19.35
C VAL A 135 -4.53 3.32 -19.37
N VAL A 136 -5.32 3.60 -18.35
CA VAL A 136 -5.98 4.90 -18.13
C VAL A 136 -5.63 5.39 -16.73
N ILE A 137 -5.22 6.65 -16.65
CA ILE A 137 -5.04 7.35 -15.37
C ILE A 137 -6.29 8.18 -15.11
N GLY A 138 -6.95 7.94 -13.98
CA GLY A 138 -8.00 8.81 -13.47
C GLY A 138 -7.39 9.89 -12.59
N VAL A 139 -7.90 11.11 -12.69
CA VAL A 139 -7.45 12.27 -11.92
C VAL A 139 -8.64 13.01 -11.35
N ASP A 140 -8.67 13.18 -10.03
CA ASP A 140 -9.58 14.10 -9.34
C ASP A 140 -8.74 15.22 -8.69
N PRO A 141 -8.63 16.40 -9.33
CA PRO A 141 -7.84 17.49 -8.80
C PRO A 141 -8.56 18.19 -7.63
N PRO A 142 -7.82 18.72 -6.64
CA PRO A 142 -8.40 19.42 -5.52
C PRO A 142 -9.07 20.73 -5.97
N VAL A 143 -10.17 21.10 -5.30
CA VAL A 143 -10.94 22.32 -5.61
C VAL A 143 -10.21 23.58 -5.15
N SER A 144 -9.40 23.45 -4.09
CA SER A 144 -8.68 24.55 -3.46
C SER A 144 -7.23 24.14 -3.16
N ALA A 145 -6.36 25.13 -2.95
CA ALA A 145 -4.97 24.89 -2.57
C ALA A 145 -4.82 24.39 -1.11
N ASP A 146 -5.90 24.39 -0.33
CA ASP A 146 -5.88 24.08 1.10
C ASP A 146 -5.98 22.57 1.36
N GLY A 147 -4.91 21.85 1.03
CA GLY A 147 -4.61 20.55 1.65
C GLY A 147 -5.45 19.33 1.23
N ASP A 148 -6.44 19.48 0.35
CA ASP A 148 -7.18 18.36 -0.21
C ASP A 148 -6.25 17.44 -1.05
N ALA A 149 -6.62 16.16 -1.18
CA ALA A 149 -5.84 15.23 -1.97
C ALA A 149 -6.12 15.46 -3.46
N CYS A 150 -5.09 15.29 -4.29
CA CYS A 150 -5.29 15.06 -5.72
C CYS A 150 -5.33 13.55 -5.94
N GLY A 151 -6.52 13.02 -6.19
CA GLY A 151 -6.71 11.62 -6.55
C GLY A 151 -6.03 11.31 -7.88
N ILE A 152 -5.11 10.34 -7.91
CA ILE A 152 -4.40 9.89 -9.11
C ILE A 152 -4.35 8.37 -9.06
N VAL A 153 -5.15 7.70 -9.90
CA VAL A 153 -5.26 6.24 -9.89
C VAL A 153 -5.02 5.68 -11.28
N ALA A 154 -4.07 4.76 -11.39
CA ALA A 154 -3.76 4.05 -12.63
C ALA A 154 -4.57 2.76 -12.71
N VAL A 155 -5.25 2.57 -13.84
CA VAL A 155 -6.04 1.37 -14.12
C VAL A 155 -5.70 0.81 -15.49
N GLY A 156 -5.41 -0.49 -15.56
CA GLY A 156 -5.21 -1.24 -16.79
C GLY A 156 -6.44 -2.05 -17.20
N LEU A 157 -6.61 -2.29 -18.50
CA LEU A 157 -7.48 -3.33 -19.03
C LEU A 157 -6.60 -4.53 -19.42
N GLY A 158 -6.84 -5.69 -18.82
CA GLY A 158 -6.16 -6.93 -19.19
C GLY A 158 -6.68 -7.51 -20.51
N ARG A 159 -5.89 -8.38 -21.13
CA ARG A 159 -6.32 -9.20 -22.29
C ARG A 159 -7.54 -10.09 -22.01
N ASP A 160 -7.83 -10.35 -20.74
CA ASP A 160 -8.98 -11.10 -20.24
C ASP A 160 -10.24 -10.23 -20.07
N GLU A 161 -10.23 -8.98 -20.56
CA GLU A 161 -11.32 -8.00 -20.47
C GLU A 161 -11.69 -7.59 -19.03
N ARG A 162 -10.76 -7.76 -18.07
CA ARG A 162 -10.90 -7.28 -16.69
C ARG A 162 -10.13 -5.99 -16.45
N GLY A 163 -10.65 -5.16 -15.55
CA GLY A 163 -9.96 -3.96 -15.06
C GLY A 163 -8.99 -4.30 -13.94
N TYR A 164 -7.82 -3.70 -13.93
CA TYR A 164 -6.78 -3.88 -12.91
C TYR A 164 -6.38 -2.53 -12.34
N VAL A 165 -6.59 -2.31 -11.05
CA VAL A 165 -6.06 -1.16 -10.32
C VAL A 165 -4.59 -1.45 -10.05
N ILE A 166 -3.70 -0.70 -10.70
CA ILE A 166 -2.25 -1.01 -10.71
C ILE A 166 -1.42 -0.04 -9.88
N GLU A 167 -1.91 1.16 -9.62
CA GLU A 167 -1.26 2.11 -8.72
C GLU A 167 -2.28 3.13 -8.19
N ASP A 168 -2.21 3.43 -6.89
CA ASP A 168 -2.69 4.68 -6.32
C ASP A 168 -1.50 5.64 -6.13
N ALA A 169 -1.40 6.63 -7.01
CA ALA A 169 -0.33 7.63 -7.05
C ALA A 169 -0.78 8.99 -6.48
N SER A 170 -1.89 9.02 -5.75
CA SER A 170 -2.50 10.27 -5.28
C SER A 170 -1.57 11.01 -4.31
N VAL A 171 -1.61 12.34 -4.37
CA VAL A 171 -0.74 13.23 -3.58
C VAL A 171 -1.57 14.19 -2.74
N ARG A 172 -1.07 14.59 -1.57
CA ARG A 172 -1.74 15.54 -0.67
C ARG A 172 -0.95 16.85 -0.56
N GLY A 173 -1.65 17.98 -0.44
CA GLY A 173 -1.02 19.29 -0.16
C GLY A 173 -0.05 19.78 -1.23
N MET A 174 -0.22 19.37 -2.47
CA MET A 174 0.62 19.78 -3.60
C MET A 174 0.04 20.99 -4.34
N THR A 175 0.92 21.82 -4.92
CA THR A 175 0.50 22.89 -5.85
C THR A 175 -0.09 22.30 -7.13
N PRO A 176 -0.81 23.10 -7.94
CA PRO A 176 -1.27 22.70 -9.28
C PRO A 176 -0.20 22.01 -10.12
N GLU A 177 0.99 22.59 -10.19
CA GLU A 177 2.13 22.05 -10.93
C GLU A 177 2.67 20.77 -10.28
N GLY A 178 2.62 20.68 -8.95
CA GLY A 178 3.08 19.53 -8.18
C GLY A 178 2.27 18.27 -8.50
N TRP A 179 0.94 18.34 -8.39
CA TRP A 179 0.11 17.19 -8.71
C TRP A 179 0.07 16.90 -10.22
N ALA A 180 0.16 17.92 -11.08
CA ALA A 180 0.23 17.69 -12.53
C ALA A 180 1.51 16.95 -12.95
N ARG A 181 2.65 17.24 -12.30
CA ARG A 181 3.87 16.44 -12.47
C ARG A 181 3.72 15.01 -11.96
N ALA A 182 3.00 14.80 -10.85
CA ALA A 182 2.73 13.46 -10.34
C ALA A 182 1.88 12.64 -11.34
N VAL A 183 0.86 13.28 -11.96
CA VAL A 183 0.07 12.66 -13.04
C VAL A 183 0.96 12.32 -14.23
N ALA A 184 1.82 13.25 -14.68
CA ALA A 184 2.73 13.00 -15.79
C ALA A 184 3.70 11.84 -15.52
N ALA A 185 4.27 11.79 -14.31
CA ALA A 185 5.13 10.71 -13.88
C ALA A 185 4.40 9.36 -13.83
N CYS A 186 3.17 9.33 -13.32
CA CYS A 186 2.33 8.13 -13.29
C CYS A 186 2.00 7.65 -14.71
N ALA A 187 1.60 8.57 -15.60
CA ALA A 187 1.32 8.27 -16.99
C ALA A 187 2.54 7.72 -17.74
N ALA A 188 3.72 8.29 -17.51
CA ALA A 188 4.98 7.83 -18.10
C ALA A 188 5.40 6.45 -17.57
N ARG A 189 5.30 6.21 -16.25
CA ARG A 189 5.64 4.91 -15.64
C ARG A 189 4.82 3.75 -16.23
N HIS A 190 3.54 3.98 -16.49
CA HIS A 190 2.62 2.93 -16.94
C HIS A 190 2.28 2.96 -18.43
N GLY A 191 2.86 3.90 -19.20
CA GLY A 191 2.56 4.04 -20.63
C GLY A 191 1.08 4.34 -20.90
N ALA A 192 0.51 5.31 -20.19
CA ALA A 192 -0.92 5.58 -20.22
C ALA A 192 -1.43 6.02 -21.60
N ASP A 193 -2.47 5.35 -22.09
CA ASP A 193 -3.17 5.71 -23.34
C ASP A 193 -4.08 6.93 -23.18
N ARG A 194 -4.50 7.22 -21.94
CA ARG A 194 -5.39 8.33 -21.62
C ARG A 194 -5.25 8.77 -20.17
N VAL A 195 -5.36 10.08 -19.96
CA VAL A 195 -5.58 10.68 -18.65
C VAL A 195 -6.99 11.26 -18.62
N VAL A 196 -7.82 10.85 -17.67
CA VAL A 196 -9.21 11.31 -17.53
C VAL A 196 -9.32 12.18 -16.29
N ALA A 197 -9.71 13.44 -16.48
CA ALA A 197 -9.79 14.42 -15.39
C ALA A 197 -11.16 15.12 -15.36
N GLU A 198 -11.68 15.41 -14.17
CA GLU A 198 -12.94 16.13 -14.01
C GLU A 198 -12.82 17.62 -14.36
N LYS A 199 -13.77 18.13 -15.17
CA LYS A 199 -13.84 19.53 -15.63
C LYS A 199 -14.42 20.47 -14.57
N ASN A 200 -15.27 19.99 -13.68
CA ASN A 200 -16.08 20.86 -12.81
C ASN A 200 -15.23 21.63 -11.79
N GLN A 201 -13.98 21.23 -11.57
CA GLN A 201 -13.01 21.88 -10.68
C GLN A 201 -12.11 22.90 -11.42
N GLY A 202 -12.69 23.70 -12.32
CA GLY A 202 -11.93 24.66 -13.13
C GLY A 202 -11.24 24.04 -14.34
N GLY A 203 -11.97 23.28 -15.16
CA GLY A 203 -11.41 22.38 -16.16
C GLY A 203 -10.51 22.98 -17.24
N ASP A 204 -10.64 24.27 -17.58
CA ASP A 204 -9.69 24.94 -18.47
C ASP A 204 -8.32 25.09 -17.80
N MET A 205 -8.30 25.37 -16.49
CA MET A 205 -7.10 25.40 -15.65
C MET A 205 -6.54 23.98 -15.44
N VAL A 206 -7.37 22.97 -15.21
CA VAL A 206 -6.89 21.57 -15.06
C VAL A 206 -6.19 21.11 -16.33
N ALA A 207 -6.79 21.32 -17.49
CA ALA A 207 -6.18 20.94 -18.77
C ALA A 207 -4.92 21.74 -19.08
N SER A 208 -4.89 23.04 -18.80
CA SER A 208 -3.68 23.84 -19.02
C SER A 208 -2.55 23.42 -18.09
N THR A 209 -2.85 23.13 -16.82
CA THR A 209 -1.87 22.68 -15.82
C THR A 209 -1.26 21.32 -16.20
N LEU A 210 -2.10 20.36 -16.60
CA LEU A 210 -1.64 19.06 -17.08
C LEU A 210 -0.76 19.18 -18.33
N ARG A 211 -1.18 19.99 -19.32
CA ARG A 211 -0.38 20.21 -20.54
C ARG A 211 0.90 21.00 -20.29
N ALA A 212 0.92 21.85 -19.27
CA ALA A 212 2.12 22.58 -18.86
C ALA A 212 3.14 21.63 -18.20
N ALA A 213 2.67 20.62 -17.46
CA ALA A 213 3.54 19.59 -16.91
C ALA A 213 4.11 18.67 -18.00
N ASP A 214 3.26 18.25 -18.95
CA ASP A 214 3.67 17.50 -20.14
C ASP A 214 2.67 17.68 -21.28
N ALA A 215 3.11 18.30 -22.37
CA ALA A 215 2.30 18.57 -23.55
C ALA A 215 1.89 17.30 -24.33
N GLY A 216 2.59 16.17 -24.10
CA GLY A 216 2.31 14.88 -24.69
C GLY A 216 1.18 14.10 -24.00
N LEU A 217 0.68 14.57 -22.84
CA LEU A 217 -0.34 13.83 -22.09
C LEU A 217 -1.65 13.70 -22.87
N PRO A 218 -2.19 12.47 -23.04
CA PRO A 218 -3.47 12.23 -23.71
C PRO A 218 -4.66 12.57 -22.80
N VAL A 219 -4.82 13.85 -22.45
CA VAL A 219 -5.84 14.34 -21.52
C VAL A 219 -7.23 14.38 -22.15
N LYS A 220 -8.20 13.78 -21.45
CA LYS A 220 -9.63 13.85 -21.74
C LYS A 220 -10.37 14.41 -20.52
N LEU A 221 -10.95 15.59 -20.68
CA LEU A 221 -11.82 16.15 -19.65
C LEU A 221 -13.21 15.49 -19.68
N VAL A 222 -13.74 15.20 -18.50
CA VAL A 222 -15.10 14.68 -18.29
C VAL A 222 -15.85 15.57 -17.32
N SER A 223 -17.18 15.63 -17.41
CA SER A 223 -18.00 16.36 -16.44
C SER A 223 -18.94 15.41 -15.74
N ALA A 224 -19.00 15.46 -14.42
CA ALA A 224 -20.05 14.78 -13.66
C ALA A 224 -21.39 15.47 -13.91
N THR A 225 -22.40 14.68 -14.27
CA THR A 225 -23.81 15.12 -14.36
C THR A 225 -24.68 14.52 -13.26
N ARG A 226 -24.12 13.59 -12.48
CA ARG A 226 -24.78 12.86 -11.39
C ARG A 226 -23.86 12.88 -10.16
N GLY A 227 -24.45 12.69 -8.98
CA GLY A 227 -23.71 12.61 -7.72
C GLY A 227 -22.68 11.48 -7.70
N LYS A 228 -21.68 11.59 -6.82
CA LYS A 228 -20.53 10.68 -6.68
C LYS A 228 -20.98 9.21 -6.52
N SER A 229 -21.87 8.92 -5.56
CA SER A 229 -22.36 7.56 -5.31
C SER A 229 -23.12 6.95 -6.52
N VAL A 230 -23.94 7.75 -7.22
CA VAL A 230 -24.67 7.28 -8.42
C VAL A 230 -23.73 6.98 -9.59
N ARG A 231 -22.63 7.74 -9.71
CA ARG A 231 -21.59 7.49 -10.72
C ARG A 231 -20.74 6.28 -10.37
N ALA A 232 -20.57 6.01 -9.08
CA ALA A 232 -19.77 4.92 -8.55
C ALA A 232 -20.48 3.55 -8.63
N GLU A 233 -21.81 3.52 -8.55
CA GLU A 233 -22.63 2.29 -8.57
C GLU A 233 -22.36 1.35 -9.76
N PRO A 234 -22.30 1.80 -11.04
CA PRO A 234 -21.95 0.91 -12.14
C PRO A 234 -20.57 0.27 -12.01
N VAL A 235 -19.65 0.92 -11.31
CA VAL A 235 -18.30 0.41 -11.07
C VAL A 235 -18.32 -0.60 -9.93
N SER A 236 -19.08 -0.39 -8.86
CA SER A 236 -19.18 -1.39 -7.77
C SER A 236 -19.77 -2.71 -8.27
N LEU A 237 -20.74 -2.67 -9.19
CA LEU A 237 -21.27 -3.88 -9.84
C LEU A 237 -20.19 -4.65 -10.64
N LEU A 238 -19.16 -3.97 -11.17
CA LEU A 238 -18.04 -4.66 -11.82
C LEU A 238 -17.16 -5.40 -10.80
N TYR A 239 -17.04 -4.90 -9.58
CA TYR A 239 -16.33 -5.58 -8.49
C TYR A 239 -17.08 -6.82 -8.04
N GLU A 240 -18.40 -6.71 -7.80
CA GLU A 240 -19.24 -7.85 -7.43
C GLU A 240 -19.22 -8.95 -8.49
N ALA A 241 -19.17 -8.56 -9.77
CA ALA A 241 -19.04 -9.50 -10.89
C ALA A 241 -17.61 -10.07 -11.07
N GLY A 242 -16.65 -9.71 -10.21
CA GLY A 242 -15.25 -10.13 -10.29
C GLY A 242 -14.50 -9.63 -11.52
N ARG A 243 -15.00 -8.55 -12.15
CA ARG A 243 -14.45 -7.96 -13.38
C ARG A 243 -13.40 -6.87 -13.13
N VAL A 244 -13.24 -6.44 -11.88
CA VAL A 244 -12.16 -5.55 -11.45
C VAL A 244 -11.27 -6.29 -10.47
N LYS A 245 -9.96 -6.04 -10.53
CA LYS A 245 -8.94 -6.62 -9.67
C LYS A 245 -8.02 -5.54 -9.12
N HIS A 246 -7.50 -5.74 -7.92
CA HIS A 246 -6.50 -4.87 -7.28
C HIS A 246 -5.14 -5.56 -7.30
N VAL A 247 -4.14 -4.91 -7.89
CA VAL A 247 -2.76 -5.40 -7.88
C VAL A 247 -2.10 -4.85 -6.60
N GLY A 248 -1.97 -5.70 -5.59
CA GLY A 248 -1.55 -5.27 -4.25
C GLY A 248 -2.67 -4.63 -3.43
N ALA A 249 -2.32 -3.94 -2.34
CA ALA A 249 -3.23 -3.27 -1.42
C ALA A 249 -3.05 -1.75 -1.42
N TRP A 250 -4.16 -1.03 -1.60
CA TRP A 250 -4.19 0.43 -1.70
C TRP A 250 -5.05 1.00 -0.58
N SER A 251 -4.60 0.83 0.66
CA SER A 251 -5.41 1.07 1.87
C SER A 251 -6.16 2.40 1.87
N GLU A 252 -5.52 3.53 1.57
CA GLU A 252 -6.20 4.83 1.52
C GLU A 252 -7.30 4.88 0.45
N LEU A 253 -7.06 4.35 -0.75
CA LEU A 253 -8.08 4.24 -1.79
C LEU A 253 -9.22 3.30 -1.39
N GLU A 254 -8.88 2.15 -0.80
CA GLU A 254 -9.86 1.15 -0.34
C GLU A 254 -10.74 1.72 0.78
N ASP A 255 -10.18 2.54 1.68
CA ASP A 255 -10.91 3.24 2.73
C ASP A 255 -11.92 4.23 2.14
N GLU A 256 -11.52 5.00 1.13
CA GLU A 256 -12.42 5.91 0.43
C GLU A 256 -13.52 5.17 -0.36
N LEU A 257 -13.22 4.01 -0.97
CA LEU A 257 -14.23 3.20 -1.64
C LEU A 257 -15.28 2.67 -0.67
N CYS A 258 -14.85 2.14 0.48
CA CYS A 258 -15.75 1.64 1.52
C CYS A 258 -16.55 2.76 2.21
N GLY A 259 -16.16 4.03 2.04
CA GLY A 259 -16.92 5.18 2.53
C GLY A 259 -18.06 5.66 1.61
N LEU A 260 -18.15 5.17 0.37
CA LEU A 260 -19.19 5.61 -0.57
C LEU A 260 -20.50 4.84 -0.33
N VAL A 261 -21.59 5.54 0.04
CA VAL A 261 -22.87 4.91 0.43
C VAL A 261 -23.90 4.95 -0.70
N MET A 262 -24.58 3.82 -0.93
CA MET A 262 -25.69 3.67 -1.88
C MET A 262 -26.81 4.69 -1.62
N GLY A 263 -27.18 5.48 -2.64
CA GLY A 263 -28.25 6.48 -2.52
C GLY A 263 -28.01 7.60 -1.51
N GLY A 264 -26.81 7.66 -0.90
CA GLY A 264 -26.42 8.59 0.15
C GLY A 264 -25.21 9.44 -0.20
N GLY A 265 -24.48 9.86 0.84
CA GLY A 265 -23.28 10.68 0.75
C GLY A 265 -21.98 9.85 0.84
N TYR A 266 -20.97 10.48 1.42
CA TYR A 266 -19.66 9.88 1.69
C TYR A 266 -19.41 9.87 3.21
N GLU A 267 -19.13 8.70 3.75
CA GLU A 267 -18.89 8.44 5.18
C GLU A 267 -17.51 7.78 5.40
N GLY A 268 -16.56 8.03 4.50
CA GLY A 268 -15.18 7.57 4.62
C GLY A 268 -14.22 8.63 5.18
N PRO A 269 -12.91 8.35 5.18
CA PRO A 269 -11.91 9.31 5.65
C PRO A 269 -11.85 10.58 4.80
N GLY A 270 -11.58 11.71 5.45
CA GLY A 270 -11.50 13.00 4.78
C GLY A 270 -12.87 13.57 4.43
N ARG A 271 -12.88 14.68 3.67
CA ARG A 271 -14.12 15.39 3.29
C ARG A 271 -14.69 14.93 1.96
N SER A 272 -13.84 14.36 1.12
CA SER A 272 -14.15 13.99 -0.25
C SER A 272 -13.39 12.71 -0.61
N PRO A 273 -14.02 11.79 -1.38
CA PRO A 273 -13.41 10.55 -1.83
C PRO A 273 -12.57 10.77 -3.10
N ASP A 274 -11.53 11.60 -3.04
CA ASP A 274 -10.80 12.08 -4.22
C ASP A 274 -10.11 10.92 -4.98
N ARG A 275 -9.53 9.95 -4.27
CA ARG A 275 -8.90 8.74 -4.84
C ARG A 275 -9.95 7.83 -5.46
N ALA A 276 -11.05 7.59 -4.74
CA ALA A 276 -12.12 6.75 -5.25
C ALA A 276 -12.82 7.37 -6.48
N ASP A 277 -12.97 8.70 -6.52
CA ASP A 277 -13.51 9.41 -7.68
C ASP A 277 -12.59 9.28 -8.90
N ALA A 278 -11.28 9.44 -8.71
CA ALA A 278 -10.27 9.20 -9.74
C ALA A 278 -10.35 7.75 -10.27
N LEU A 279 -10.44 6.75 -9.38
CA LEU A 279 -10.61 5.35 -9.77
C LEU A 279 -11.89 5.13 -10.58
N VAL A 280 -13.03 5.65 -10.12
CA VAL A 280 -14.33 5.51 -10.79
C VAL A 280 -14.27 6.13 -12.19
N TRP A 281 -13.57 7.26 -12.36
CA TRP A 281 -13.36 7.85 -13.68
C TRP A 281 -12.53 6.95 -14.60
N ALA A 282 -11.42 6.40 -14.11
CA ALA A 282 -10.56 5.51 -14.89
C ALA A 282 -11.29 4.22 -15.32
N LEU A 283 -11.92 3.53 -14.37
CA LEU A 283 -12.69 2.31 -14.64
C LEU A 283 -13.89 2.58 -15.55
N SER A 284 -14.57 3.71 -15.37
CA SER A 284 -15.69 4.07 -16.26
C SER A 284 -15.21 4.30 -17.69
N ALA A 285 -14.10 5.02 -17.87
CA ALA A 285 -13.52 5.26 -19.19
C ALA A 285 -13.05 3.97 -19.89
N LEU A 286 -12.62 2.96 -19.12
CA LEU A 286 -12.19 1.66 -19.63
C LEU A 286 -13.35 0.70 -19.91
N MET A 287 -14.33 0.63 -19.00
CA MET A 287 -15.28 -0.49 -18.89
C MET A 287 -16.75 -0.06 -18.94
N VAL A 288 -17.08 1.18 -18.56
CA VAL A 288 -18.45 1.69 -18.46
C VAL A 288 -18.69 2.74 -19.55
N GLY A 289 -18.84 2.28 -20.78
CA GLY A 289 -19.06 3.17 -21.93
C GLY A 289 -19.51 2.42 -23.19
N LYS A 290 -20.21 3.11 -24.09
CA LYS A 290 -20.76 2.53 -25.33
C LYS A 290 -19.64 1.83 -26.10
N LYS A 291 -19.79 0.52 -26.32
CA LYS A 291 -18.99 -0.25 -27.28
C LYS A 291 -18.88 0.55 -28.58
N THR A 292 -17.75 1.19 -28.84
CA THR A 292 -17.42 1.60 -30.20
C THR A 292 -17.22 0.29 -30.95
N ARG A 293 -18.27 -0.13 -31.64
CA ARG A 293 -18.23 -1.23 -32.60
C ARG A 293 -17.05 -0.95 -33.51
N ALA A 294 -15.97 -1.74 -33.38
CA ALA A 294 -14.85 -1.66 -34.29
C ALA A 294 -15.42 -1.76 -35.71
N ALA A 295 -15.29 -0.69 -36.48
CA ALA A 295 -15.70 -0.69 -37.86
C ALA A 295 -14.81 -1.71 -38.58
N VAL A 296 -15.42 -2.81 -39.04
CA VAL A 296 -14.77 -3.75 -39.94
C VAL A 296 -14.35 -2.96 -41.18
N ARG A 297 -13.05 -2.78 -41.36
CA ARG A 297 -12.49 -2.39 -42.66
C ARG A 297 -12.63 -3.62 -43.54
N ALA A 298 -13.70 -3.68 -44.33
CA ALA A 298 -13.75 -4.57 -45.48
C ALA A 298 -12.73 -4.03 -46.48
N LEU A 299 -11.72 -4.86 -46.77
CA LEU A 299 -10.85 -4.73 -47.94
C LEU A 299 -11.57 -5.38 -49.15
#